data_AF-A0A3G6MGT1-F1
#
_entry.id   AF-A0A3G6MGT1-F1
#
_cell.length_a   1.000
_cell.length_b   1.000
_cell.length_c   1.000
_cell.angle_alpha   90.00
_cell.angle_beta   90.00
_cell.angle_gamma   90.00
#
_symmetry.space_group_name_H-M   'P 1'
#
loop_
_entity.id
_entity.type
_entity.pdbx_description
1 polymer ?
#
loop_
_entity_poly.entity_id
_entity_poly.type
_entity_poly.pdbx_seq_one_letter_code
_entity_poly.pdbx_strand_id
1 'polypeptide(L)'
;MQIFNNNKILSTLKEIPFKLEKDIQNLFEQNLELITNFKLIKSEFTIKNNRIDTLAFDIESKAFVIIEYKRNQNYSVVDQGVSYLNLMLEYKADFIVEYNENQKDSLKRNDVDWSQSKIIFVSPSFTDFQKQSSNFKDLAIELWEIKQFENEIIVINPIKKSKSAPSIKQVQRNDDSEISKIAKEIKVYTEEDHLQGKNDDIKELYDVFKNGILNLSSDIEIDPKKLYIAFKKQKNIVDIHIQNRSLKMWINLKKGILKDEKEITKDVSISGHWGNGDYELSVEKSTGVQIYFQWLSKLKSLMIDIHEGFIFQ
;
A
#
# COMPACT_ATOMS: atom_id res chain seq x y z
N MET A 1 -22.97 -1.91 -4.36
CA MET A 1 -23.09 -2.27 -2.92
C MET A 1 -24.31 -1.58 -2.37
N GLN A 2 -25.21 -2.31 -1.71
CA GLN A 2 -26.33 -1.71 -0.97
C GLN A 2 -25.94 -1.65 0.51
N ILE A 3 -26.09 -0.48 1.13
CA ILE A 3 -25.77 -0.27 2.54
C ILE A 3 -27.09 -0.01 3.27
N PHE A 4 -27.29 -0.72 4.39
CA PHE A 4 -28.48 -0.61 5.21
C PHE A 4 -28.12 -0.26 6.65
N ASN A 5 -28.96 0.54 7.30
CA ASN A 5 -28.98 0.66 8.75
C ASN A 5 -29.83 -0.49 9.32
N ASN A 6 -29.39 -1.10 10.42
CA ASN A 6 -30.09 -2.21 11.07
C ASN A 6 -30.53 -1.83 12.49
N ASN A 7 -31.71 -1.22 12.58
CA ASN A 7 -32.40 -0.95 13.84
C ASN A 7 -33.61 -1.90 14.00
N LYS A 8 -33.37 -3.22 13.91
CA LYS A 8 -34.35 -4.33 13.86
C LYS A 8 -35.10 -4.49 12.54
N ILE A 9 -35.33 -3.40 11.80
CA ILE A 9 -35.81 -3.40 10.42
C ILE A 9 -34.74 -2.70 9.58
N LEU A 10 -34.43 -3.27 8.42
CA LEU A 10 -33.47 -2.69 7.49
C LEU A 10 -34.04 -1.42 6.87
N SER A 11 -33.26 -0.33 6.91
CA SER A 11 -33.53 0.88 6.13
C SER A 11 -32.35 1.19 5.23
N THR A 12 -32.59 1.69 4.02
CA THR A 12 -31.51 2.08 3.10
C THR A 12 -30.77 3.29 3.66
N LEU A 13 -29.45 3.28 3.59
CA LEU A 13 -28.64 4.44 3.94
C LEU A 13 -28.57 5.40 2.74
N LYS A 14 -29.04 6.64 2.90
CA LYS A 14 -29.07 7.60 1.80
C LYS A 14 -27.68 8.17 1.47
N GLU A 15 -27.27 8.07 0.22
CA GLU A 15 -26.04 8.70 -0.29
C GLU A 15 -26.21 10.23 -0.37
N ILE A 16 -25.22 10.98 0.13
CA ILE A 16 -25.16 12.44 0.08
C ILE A 16 -23.97 12.81 -0.81
N PRO A 17 -24.20 13.48 -1.96
CA PRO A 17 -23.12 13.83 -2.87
C PRO A 17 -22.22 14.91 -2.28
N PHE A 18 -20.91 14.78 -2.50
CA PHE A 18 -19.96 15.86 -2.24
C PHE A 18 -20.28 17.07 -3.13
N LYS A 19 -20.26 18.28 -2.54
CA LYS A 19 -20.57 19.51 -3.27
C LYS A 19 -19.38 19.95 -4.11
N LEU A 20 -18.18 19.92 -3.53
CA LEU A 20 -16.93 20.36 -4.15
C LEU A 20 -15.87 19.25 -4.09
N GLU A 21 -14.96 19.28 -5.05
CA GLU A 21 -13.73 18.47 -5.03
C GLU A 21 -12.89 18.76 -3.78
N LYS A 22 -12.84 20.05 -3.38
CA LYS A 22 -12.15 20.49 -2.17
C LYS A 22 -12.73 19.87 -0.88
N ASP A 23 -14.03 19.54 -0.85
CA ASP A 23 -14.63 18.87 0.31
C ASP A 23 -14.05 17.45 0.48
N ILE A 24 -13.85 16.75 -0.64
CA ILE A 24 -13.22 15.41 -0.66
C ILE A 24 -11.78 15.52 -0.20
N GLN A 25 -11.02 16.45 -0.79
CA GLN A 25 -9.62 16.68 -0.44
C GLN A 25 -9.43 16.98 1.05
N ASN A 26 -10.20 17.93 1.60
CA ASN A 26 -10.09 18.31 3.01
C ASN A 26 -10.38 17.12 3.93
N LEU A 27 -11.43 16.34 3.65
CA LEU A 27 -11.77 15.14 4.41
C LEU A 27 -10.64 14.11 4.36
N PHE A 28 -10.09 13.87 3.16
CA PHE A 28 -9.05 12.88 2.95
C PHE A 28 -7.71 13.29 3.56
N GLU A 29 -7.28 14.54 3.40
CA GLU A 29 -6.04 15.07 3.98
C GLU A 29 -6.06 15.06 5.51
N GLN A 30 -7.18 15.46 6.13
CA GLN A 30 -7.34 15.44 7.59
C GLN A 30 -7.27 14.03 8.19
N ASN A 31 -7.61 13.01 7.40
CA ASN A 31 -7.67 11.62 7.83
C ASN A 31 -6.65 10.73 7.08
N LEU A 32 -5.68 11.32 6.38
CA LEU A 32 -4.83 10.63 5.42
C LEU A 32 -4.09 9.46 6.07
N GLU A 33 -3.52 9.70 7.25
CA GLU A 33 -2.79 8.68 8.00
C GLU A 33 -3.71 7.55 8.47
N LEU A 34 -4.96 7.83 8.85
CA LEU A 34 -5.93 6.81 9.24
C LEU A 34 -6.40 5.96 8.04
N ILE A 35 -6.63 6.62 6.90
CA ILE A 35 -7.14 6.01 5.68
C ILE A 35 -6.04 5.16 5.01
N THR A 36 -4.78 5.57 5.10
CA THR A 36 -3.69 4.97 4.30
C THR A 36 -2.45 4.54 5.09
N ASN A 37 -2.04 5.28 6.13
CA ASN A 37 -0.70 5.34 6.76
C ASN A 37 0.34 6.26 6.09
N PHE A 38 -0.03 7.03 5.06
CA PHE A 38 0.86 8.03 4.48
C PHE A 38 0.94 9.29 5.35
N LYS A 39 2.10 9.94 5.34
CA LYS A 39 2.28 11.27 5.91
C LYS A 39 1.91 12.33 4.88
N LEU A 40 1.08 13.28 5.28
CA LEU A 40 0.80 14.48 4.49
C LEU A 40 2.08 15.33 4.44
N ILE A 41 2.53 15.67 3.24
CA ILE A 41 3.67 16.57 3.03
C ILE A 41 3.18 17.98 2.73
N LYS A 42 2.33 18.12 1.70
CA LYS A 42 1.82 19.42 1.28
C LYS A 42 0.47 19.31 0.57
N SER A 43 -0.47 20.17 0.96
CA SER A 43 -1.70 20.43 0.21
C SER A 43 -1.43 21.48 -0.88
N GLU A 44 -2.03 21.32 -2.06
CA GLU A 44 -1.89 22.21 -3.22
C GLU A 44 -0.42 22.42 -3.65
N PHE A 45 0.38 21.36 -3.63
CA PHE A 45 1.79 21.43 -3.98
C PHE A 45 1.97 21.89 -5.43
N THR A 46 2.63 23.03 -5.61
CA THR A 46 2.82 23.63 -6.92
C THR A 46 4.26 23.44 -7.37
N ILE A 47 4.43 22.90 -8.56
CA ILE A 47 5.73 22.71 -9.19
C ILE A 47 5.68 23.16 -10.65
N LYS A 48 6.53 24.14 -10.97
CA LYS A 48 6.46 24.88 -12.24
C LYS A 48 5.05 25.47 -12.43
N ASN A 49 4.34 25.03 -13.47
CA ASN A 49 2.98 25.46 -13.79
C ASN A 49 1.93 24.39 -13.46
N ASN A 50 2.33 23.29 -12.81
CA ASN A 50 1.44 22.21 -12.42
C ASN A 50 1.15 22.32 -10.93
N ARG A 51 -0.08 21.96 -10.56
CA ARG A 51 -0.52 21.90 -9.18
C ARG A 51 -1.00 20.48 -8.89
N ILE A 52 -0.43 19.89 -7.87
CA ILE A 52 -0.81 18.59 -7.31
C ILE A 52 -1.72 18.87 -6.12
N ASP A 53 -2.89 18.21 -6.06
CA ASP A 53 -3.85 18.47 -4.98
C ASP A 53 -3.27 18.09 -3.61
N THR A 54 -2.69 16.90 -3.48
CA THR A 54 -2.02 16.45 -2.26
C THR A 54 -0.72 15.73 -2.59
N LEU A 55 0.38 16.19 -1.98
CA LEU A 55 1.64 15.46 -1.90
C LEU A 55 1.72 14.74 -0.55
N ALA A 56 1.93 13.44 -0.59
CA ALA A 56 2.11 12.57 0.57
C ALA A 56 3.40 11.75 0.47
N PHE A 57 3.82 11.15 1.59
CA PHE A 57 4.97 10.25 1.65
C PHE A 57 4.60 8.96 2.38
N ASP A 58 4.87 7.83 1.73
CA ASP A 58 4.78 6.50 2.32
C ASP A 58 6.10 6.16 3.01
N ILE A 59 6.08 6.11 4.34
CA ILE A 59 7.26 5.79 5.15
C ILE A 59 7.73 4.35 4.90
N GLU A 60 6.80 3.41 4.70
CA GLU A 60 7.12 1.97 4.58
C GLU A 60 7.86 1.69 3.28
N SER A 61 7.38 2.24 2.17
CA SER A 61 8.02 2.11 0.85
C SER A 61 9.09 3.18 0.58
N LYS A 62 9.21 4.18 1.46
CA LYS A 62 10.08 5.36 1.32
C LYS A 62 9.87 6.11 0.02
N ALA A 63 8.61 6.31 -0.37
CA ALA A 63 8.26 6.86 -1.67
C ALA A 63 7.20 7.94 -1.59
N PHE A 64 7.23 8.85 -2.56
CA PHE A 64 6.22 9.88 -2.69
C PHE A 64 4.94 9.31 -3.30
N VAL A 65 3.80 9.77 -2.78
CA VAL A 65 2.46 9.45 -3.28
C VAL A 65 1.78 10.76 -3.65
N ILE A 66 1.34 10.86 -4.91
CA ILE A 66 0.49 11.95 -5.37
C ILE A 66 -0.96 11.51 -5.19
N ILE A 67 -1.82 12.39 -4.67
CA ILE A 67 -3.25 12.13 -4.56
C ILE A 67 -4.00 13.25 -5.26
N GLU A 68 -4.84 12.87 -6.22
CA GLU A 68 -5.64 13.77 -7.05
C GLU A 68 -7.12 13.50 -6.80
N TYR A 69 -7.89 14.56 -6.55
CA TYR A 69 -9.32 14.44 -6.32
C TYR A 69 -10.07 14.78 -7.59
N LYS A 70 -11.19 14.12 -7.81
CA LYS A 70 -12.08 14.39 -8.94
C LYS A 70 -13.52 14.33 -8.46
N ARG A 71 -14.31 15.36 -8.75
CA ARG A 71 -15.77 15.31 -8.53
C ARG A 71 -16.53 14.71 -9.71
N ASN A 72 -16.02 14.91 -10.92
CA ASN A 72 -16.67 14.51 -12.17
C ASN A 72 -15.82 13.48 -12.94
N GLN A 73 -16.48 12.70 -13.80
CA GLN A 73 -15.86 11.69 -14.64
C GLN A 73 -15.17 12.33 -15.87
N ASN A 74 -13.91 12.76 -15.73
CA ASN A 74 -13.12 13.31 -16.86
C ASN A 74 -12.29 12.22 -17.59
N TYR A 75 -12.12 12.35 -18.89
CA TYR A 75 -11.80 11.23 -19.79
C TYR A 75 -10.34 10.69 -19.78
N SER A 76 -9.39 11.22 -19.00
CA SER A 76 -7.99 10.73 -19.07
C SER A 76 -7.24 10.60 -17.73
N VAL A 77 -7.78 9.79 -16.82
CA VAL A 77 -7.11 9.50 -15.53
C VAL A 77 -5.72 8.89 -15.73
N VAL A 78 -5.56 8.05 -16.76
CA VAL A 78 -4.26 7.44 -17.10
C VAL A 78 -3.27 8.48 -17.58
N ASP A 79 -3.64 9.34 -18.55
CA ASP A 79 -2.72 10.35 -19.09
C ASP A 79 -2.32 11.38 -18.03
N GLN A 80 -3.26 11.80 -17.17
CA GLN A 80 -2.94 12.66 -16.03
C GLN A 80 -1.98 11.97 -15.06
N GLY A 81 -2.23 10.70 -14.73
CA GLY A 81 -1.35 9.96 -13.84
C GLY A 81 0.06 9.80 -14.40
N VAL A 82 0.17 9.53 -15.71
CA VAL A 82 1.45 9.48 -16.43
C VAL A 82 2.16 10.84 -16.36
N SER A 83 1.46 11.93 -16.63
CA SER A 83 2.02 13.27 -16.57
C SER A 83 2.58 13.60 -15.18
N TYR A 84 1.84 13.31 -14.10
CA TYR A 84 2.29 13.55 -12.73
C TYR A 84 3.47 12.67 -12.31
N LEU A 85 3.48 11.39 -12.71
CA LEU A 85 4.62 10.51 -12.42
C LEU A 85 5.87 10.97 -13.18
N ASN A 86 5.75 11.39 -14.43
CA ASN A 86 6.86 12.00 -15.18
C ASN A 86 7.37 13.26 -14.51
N LEU A 87 6.47 14.16 -14.12
CA LEU A 87 6.80 15.39 -13.40
C LEU A 87 7.58 15.10 -12.12
N MET A 88 7.15 14.09 -11.34
CA MET A 88 7.87 13.67 -10.14
C MET A 88 9.28 13.16 -10.45
N LEU A 89 9.43 12.35 -11.49
CA LEU A 89 10.73 11.78 -11.87
C LEU A 89 11.70 12.83 -12.45
N GLU A 90 11.18 13.83 -13.16
CA GLU A 90 11.97 14.94 -13.72
C GLU A 90 12.44 15.89 -12.61
N TYR A 91 11.58 16.17 -11.62
CA TYR A 91 11.81 17.17 -10.58
C TYR A 91 12.00 16.57 -9.17
N LYS A 92 12.70 15.42 -9.08
CA LYS A 92 12.96 14.71 -7.82
C LYS A 92 13.50 15.60 -6.68
N ALA A 93 14.30 16.61 -7.01
CA ALA A 93 14.88 17.51 -6.02
C ALA A 93 13.82 18.38 -5.33
N ASP A 94 12.88 18.94 -6.08
CA ASP A 94 11.81 19.81 -5.56
C ASP A 94 10.89 19.05 -4.59
N PHE A 95 10.59 17.79 -4.88
CA PHE A 95 9.81 16.92 -3.97
C PHE A 95 10.52 16.67 -2.64
N ILE A 96 11.84 16.45 -2.67
CA ILE A 96 12.66 16.28 -1.46
C ILE A 96 12.73 17.59 -0.68
N VAL A 97 12.87 18.73 -1.36
CA VAL A 97 12.87 20.05 -0.71
C VAL A 97 11.53 20.28 -0.01
N GLU A 98 10.41 20.05 -0.70
CA GLU A 98 9.09 20.22 -0.08
C GLU A 98 8.90 19.29 1.12
N TYR A 99 9.37 18.03 1.06
CA TYR A 99 9.40 17.16 2.23
C TYR A 99 10.17 17.79 3.39
N ASN A 100 11.41 18.21 3.15
CA ASN A 100 12.31 18.73 4.19
C ASN A 100 11.82 20.07 4.78
N GLU A 101 11.03 20.84 4.04
CA GLU A 101 10.44 22.09 4.53
C GLU A 101 9.19 21.88 5.41
N ASN A 102 8.48 20.75 5.26
CA ASN A 102 7.24 20.48 5.98
C ASN A 102 7.36 19.37 7.04
N GLN A 103 8.49 18.65 7.08
CA GLN A 103 8.73 17.55 8.03
C GLN A 103 9.88 17.86 8.98
N LYS A 104 9.91 17.18 10.13
CA LYS A 104 10.99 17.33 11.12
C LYS A 104 12.27 16.61 10.70
N ASP A 105 12.11 15.43 10.11
CA ASP A 105 13.21 14.65 9.58
C ASP A 105 13.53 15.12 8.15
N SER A 106 14.78 14.97 7.74
CA SER A 106 15.22 15.33 6.40
C SER A 106 15.51 14.09 5.56
N LEU A 107 15.04 14.07 4.31
CA LEU A 107 15.41 13.09 3.31
C LEU A 107 16.58 13.55 2.47
N LYS A 108 17.49 12.61 2.19
CA LYS A 108 18.49 12.71 1.12
C LYS A 108 17.97 11.99 -0.12
N ARG A 109 18.62 12.25 -1.26
CA ARG A 109 18.25 11.64 -2.55
C ARG A 109 18.22 10.11 -2.52
N ASN A 110 19.11 9.48 -1.77
CA ASN A 110 19.23 8.03 -1.68
C ASN A 110 18.28 7.40 -0.65
N ASP A 111 17.59 8.23 0.14
CA ASP A 111 16.61 7.75 1.12
C ASP A 111 15.25 7.50 0.46
N VAL A 112 15.01 8.04 -0.73
CA VAL A 112 13.75 7.93 -1.48
C VAL A 112 13.83 6.80 -2.50
N ASP A 113 12.91 5.85 -2.41
CA ASP A 113 12.70 4.82 -3.42
C ASP A 113 11.67 5.26 -4.46
N TRP A 114 12.14 6.03 -5.44
CA TRP A 114 11.32 6.48 -6.57
C TRP A 114 10.63 5.34 -7.34
N SER A 115 11.16 4.11 -7.26
CA SER A 115 10.54 2.99 -7.96
C SER A 115 9.24 2.52 -7.33
N GLN A 116 8.96 2.93 -6.09
CA GLN A 116 7.73 2.65 -5.37
C GLN A 116 6.73 3.82 -5.41
N SER A 117 7.08 4.95 -6.04
CA SER A 117 6.18 6.10 -6.16
C SER A 117 4.94 5.76 -6.96
N LYS A 118 3.81 6.39 -6.60
CA LYS A 118 2.51 6.14 -7.25
C LYS A 118 1.61 7.37 -7.20
N ILE A 119 0.53 7.28 -7.97
CA ILE A 119 -0.57 8.24 -7.92
C ILE A 119 -1.88 7.55 -7.57
N ILE A 120 -2.68 8.19 -6.72
CA ILE A 120 -4.01 7.76 -6.32
C ILE A 120 -5.02 8.81 -6.80
N PHE A 121 -6.00 8.38 -7.58
CA PHE A 121 -7.16 9.21 -7.91
C PHE A 121 -8.31 8.87 -6.97
N VAL A 122 -8.88 9.89 -6.32
CA VAL A 122 -10.00 9.75 -5.40
C VAL A 122 -11.23 10.45 -5.99
N SER A 123 -12.32 9.70 -6.20
CA SER A 123 -13.53 10.22 -6.85
C SER A 123 -14.80 9.54 -6.32
N PRO A 124 -15.98 10.18 -6.35
CA PRO A 124 -17.24 9.49 -6.05
C PRO A 124 -17.56 8.32 -6.97
N SER A 125 -17.06 8.36 -8.21
CA SER A 125 -17.21 7.27 -9.18
C SER A 125 -16.18 7.36 -10.30
N PHE A 126 -15.91 6.21 -10.93
CA PHE A 126 -15.17 6.12 -12.18
C PHE A 126 -16.02 5.40 -13.24
N THR A 127 -15.88 5.81 -14.51
CA THR A 127 -16.47 5.09 -15.64
C THR A 127 -15.77 3.74 -15.84
N ASP A 128 -16.46 2.81 -16.50
CA ASP A 128 -15.86 1.51 -16.85
C ASP A 128 -14.60 1.68 -17.71
N PHE A 129 -14.58 2.70 -18.59
CA PHE A 129 -13.40 3.01 -19.39
C PHE A 129 -12.20 3.45 -18.54
N GLN A 130 -12.39 4.27 -17.51
CA GLN A 130 -11.33 4.67 -16.58
C GLN A 130 -10.83 3.46 -15.77
N LYS A 131 -11.75 2.61 -15.30
CA LYS A 131 -11.41 1.37 -14.58
C LYS A 131 -10.61 0.42 -15.47
N GLN A 132 -11.01 0.24 -16.73
CA GLN A 132 -10.32 -0.62 -17.67
C GLN A 132 -8.96 -0.07 -18.11
N SER A 133 -8.87 1.24 -18.37
CA SER A 133 -7.62 1.87 -18.83
C SER A 133 -6.54 1.92 -17.74
N SER A 134 -6.92 1.93 -16.46
CA SER A 134 -5.98 1.81 -15.34
C SER A 134 -5.65 0.36 -14.95
N ASN A 135 -6.34 -0.63 -15.53
CA ASN A 135 -6.23 -2.05 -15.18
C ASN A 135 -4.98 -2.74 -15.77
N PHE A 136 -3.81 -2.14 -15.59
CA PHE A 136 -2.51 -2.72 -15.96
C PHE A 136 -1.73 -3.07 -14.71
N LYS A 137 -1.24 -4.31 -14.59
CA LYS A 137 -0.60 -4.79 -13.35
C LYS A 137 0.65 -4.00 -12.97
N ASP A 138 1.37 -3.45 -13.94
CA ASP A 138 2.64 -2.73 -13.83
C ASP A 138 2.50 -1.19 -13.87
N LEU A 139 1.28 -0.66 -13.87
CA LEU A 139 1.01 0.79 -13.87
C LEU A 139 0.78 1.32 -12.45
N ALA A 140 1.59 2.24 -11.95
CA ALA A 140 1.48 2.79 -10.59
C ALA A 140 0.38 3.87 -10.44
N ILE A 141 -0.80 3.60 -11.01
CA ILE A 141 -2.00 4.44 -10.91
C ILE A 141 -3.08 3.64 -10.19
N GLU A 142 -3.60 4.19 -9.10
CA GLU A 142 -4.68 3.60 -8.31
C GLU A 142 -5.94 4.46 -8.39
N LEU A 143 -7.11 3.81 -8.35
CA LEU A 143 -8.42 4.47 -8.36
C LEU A 143 -9.17 4.12 -7.07
N TRP A 144 -9.61 5.13 -6.33
CA TRP A 144 -10.26 4.96 -5.03
C TRP A 144 -11.62 5.66 -5.07
N GLU A 145 -12.70 4.88 -4.90
CA GLU A 145 -14.06 5.43 -4.85
C GLU A 145 -14.39 5.91 -3.44
N ILE A 146 -14.87 7.15 -3.29
CA ILE A 146 -15.31 7.71 -2.01
C ILE A 146 -16.80 8.06 -2.03
N LYS A 147 -17.57 7.52 -1.09
CA LYS A 147 -18.99 7.82 -0.94
C LYS A 147 -19.28 8.33 0.46
N GLN A 148 -20.12 9.36 0.52
CA GLN A 148 -20.66 9.91 1.75
C GLN A 148 -22.13 9.52 1.87
N PHE A 149 -22.55 9.18 3.07
CA PHE A 149 -23.92 8.85 3.38
C PHE A 149 -24.43 9.70 4.55
N GLU A 150 -25.73 9.61 4.84
CA GLU A 150 -26.29 10.14 6.09
C GLU A 150 -25.61 9.55 7.34
N ASN A 151 -25.77 10.22 8.48
CA ASN A 151 -25.11 9.88 9.74
C ASN A 151 -23.58 9.93 9.69
N GLU A 152 -23.01 10.80 8.84
CA GLU A 152 -21.55 11.05 8.75
C GLU A 152 -20.73 9.81 8.37
N ILE A 153 -21.36 8.85 7.68
CA ILE A 153 -20.71 7.62 7.24
C ILE A 153 -19.97 7.88 5.92
N ILE A 154 -18.68 7.58 5.91
CA ILE A 154 -17.81 7.61 4.72
C ILE A 154 -17.40 6.19 4.36
N VAL A 155 -17.48 5.87 3.07
CA VAL A 155 -16.96 4.62 2.50
C VAL A 155 -15.88 4.97 1.50
N ILE A 156 -14.70 4.40 1.68
CA ILE A 156 -13.58 4.50 0.74
C ILE A 156 -13.30 3.09 0.22
N ASN A 157 -13.27 2.95 -1.11
CA ASN A 157 -13.13 1.68 -1.78
C ASN A 157 -12.03 1.75 -2.85
N PRO A 158 -10.81 1.29 -2.55
CA PRO A 158 -9.77 1.09 -3.55
C PRO A 158 -10.22 0.06 -4.61
N ILE A 159 -10.19 0.45 -5.88
CA ILE A 159 -10.52 -0.43 -7.00
C ILE A 159 -9.32 -1.33 -7.28
N LYS A 160 -9.46 -2.60 -6.93
CA LYS A 160 -8.43 -3.62 -7.19
C LYS A 160 -8.33 -3.91 -8.69
N LYS A 161 -7.09 -4.01 -9.18
CA LYS A 161 -6.81 -4.51 -10.53
C LYS A 161 -7.25 -5.96 -10.65
N SER A 162 -7.65 -6.37 -11.85
CA SER A 162 -8.05 -7.76 -12.10
C SER A 162 -6.84 -8.69 -11.96
N LYS A 163 -7.07 -9.93 -11.51
CA LYS A 163 -6.02 -10.96 -11.44
C LYS A 163 -5.37 -11.25 -12.81
N SER A 164 -6.12 -11.01 -13.88
CA SER A 164 -5.69 -11.16 -15.27
C SER A 164 -5.24 -9.85 -15.93
N ALA A 165 -4.98 -8.80 -15.14
CA ALA A 165 -4.59 -7.50 -15.67
C ALA A 165 -3.34 -7.63 -16.57
N PRO A 166 -3.39 -7.14 -17.82
CA PRO A 166 -2.25 -7.19 -18.73
C PRO A 166 -1.09 -6.32 -18.21
N SER A 167 0.10 -6.57 -18.75
CA SER A 167 1.23 -5.65 -18.58
C SER A 167 1.17 -4.57 -19.65
N ILE A 168 1.46 -3.32 -19.27
CA ILE A 168 1.50 -2.18 -20.20
C ILE A 168 2.52 -2.42 -21.33
N LYS A 169 3.61 -3.14 -21.02
CA LYS A 169 4.66 -3.54 -21.96
C LYS A 169 4.17 -4.46 -23.09
N GLN A 170 3.08 -5.19 -22.86
CA GLN A 170 2.50 -6.06 -23.90
C GLN A 170 1.67 -5.27 -24.92
N VAL A 171 1.15 -4.10 -24.52
CA VAL A 171 0.25 -3.29 -25.33
C VAL A 171 0.99 -2.14 -26.03
N GLN A 172 2.02 -1.56 -25.40
CA GLN A 172 2.84 -0.52 -26.00
C GLN A 172 4.14 -1.10 -26.55
N ARG A 173 4.29 -1.07 -27.89
CA ARG A 173 5.48 -1.54 -28.61
C ARG A 173 6.56 -0.48 -28.82
N ASN A 174 6.27 0.78 -28.47
CA ASN A 174 7.20 1.90 -28.66
C ASN A 174 7.95 2.18 -27.35
N ASP A 175 9.23 1.81 -27.32
CA ASP A 175 10.09 1.96 -26.14
C ASP A 175 10.36 3.42 -25.72
N ASP A 176 9.99 4.40 -26.55
CA ASP A 176 10.22 5.83 -26.34
C ASP A 176 9.01 6.62 -25.80
N SER A 177 7.87 5.97 -25.56
CA SER A 177 6.69 6.65 -25.00
C SER A 177 6.96 7.17 -23.57
N GLU A 178 6.20 8.17 -23.14
CA GLU A 178 6.24 8.63 -21.75
C GLU A 178 5.94 7.50 -20.75
N ILE A 179 4.97 6.65 -21.10
CA ILE A 179 4.55 5.51 -20.29
C ILE A 179 5.66 4.46 -20.17
N SER A 180 6.43 4.20 -21.24
CA SER A 180 7.54 3.24 -21.17
C SER A 180 8.68 3.74 -20.28
N LYS A 181 8.96 5.05 -20.26
CA LYS A 181 9.95 5.68 -19.37
C LYS A 181 9.54 5.53 -17.91
N ILE A 182 8.28 5.82 -17.59
CA ILE A 182 7.73 5.61 -16.25
C ILE A 182 7.85 4.15 -15.84
N ALA A 183 7.45 3.21 -16.71
CA ALA A 183 7.49 1.77 -16.40
C ALA A 183 8.92 1.20 -16.24
N LYS A 184 9.97 1.96 -16.60
CA LYS A 184 11.38 1.61 -16.33
C LYS A 184 11.83 2.06 -14.95
N GLU A 185 11.43 3.26 -14.53
CA GLU A 185 11.80 3.88 -13.25
C GLU A 185 10.89 3.40 -12.11
N ILE A 186 9.58 3.34 -12.35
CA ILE A 186 8.54 2.96 -11.40
C ILE A 186 8.12 1.51 -11.64
N LYS A 187 8.08 0.73 -10.56
CA LYS A 187 7.82 -0.71 -10.59
C LYS A 187 6.74 -1.05 -9.58
N VAL A 188 5.65 -1.62 -10.10
CA VAL A 188 4.66 -2.31 -9.28
C VAL A 188 5.11 -3.76 -9.12
N TYR A 189 5.35 -4.18 -7.88
CA TYR A 189 5.82 -5.51 -7.57
C TYR A 189 4.64 -6.46 -7.40
N THR A 190 4.86 -7.70 -7.79
CA THR A 190 3.91 -8.80 -7.67
C THR A 190 4.52 -9.92 -6.84
N GLU A 191 3.69 -10.81 -6.29
CA GLU A 191 4.20 -11.99 -5.59
C GLU A 191 5.13 -12.83 -6.49
N GLU A 192 4.82 -12.91 -7.79
CA GLU A 192 5.63 -13.64 -8.77
C GLU A 192 7.05 -13.07 -8.90
N ASP A 193 7.22 -11.75 -8.79
CA ASP A 193 8.55 -11.12 -8.85
C ASP A 193 9.46 -11.59 -7.69
N HIS A 194 8.88 -11.97 -6.55
CA HIS A 194 9.63 -12.51 -5.41
C HIS A 194 9.86 -14.03 -5.49
N LEU A 195 8.99 -14.73 -6.22
CA LEU A 195 9.06 -16.20 -6.40
C LEU A 195 9.91 -16.60 -7.61
N GLN A 196 10.16 -15.67 -8.53
CA GLN A 196 10.99 -15.91 -9.70
C GLN A 196 12.39 -16.40 -9.30
N GLY A 197 12.81 -17.52 -9.90
CA GLY A 197 14.13 -18.13 -9.63
C GLY A 197 14.24 -18.86 -8.29
N LYS A 198 13.17 -18.94 -7.49
CA LYS A 198 13.14 -19.77 -6.27
C LYS A 198 12.86 -21.23 -6.62
N ASN A 199 13.42 -22.15 -5.83
CA ASN A 199 13.11 -23.57 -5.96
C ASN A 199 11.71 -23.89 -5.40
N ASP A 200 11.19 -25.07 -5.72
CA ASP A 200 9.83 -25.45 -5.34
C ASP A 200 9.66 -25.57 -3.83
N ASP A 201 10.70 -26.02 -3.10
CA ASP A 201 10.68 -26.13 -1.64
C ASP A 201 10.39 -24.78 -0.95
N ILE A 202 10.99 -23.69 -1.44
CA ILE A 202 10.81 -22.34 -0.89
C ILE A 202 9.47 -21.76 -1.31
N LYS A 203 8.99 -22.03 -2.52
CA LYS A 203 7.65 -21.62 -2.96
C LYS A 203 6.58 -22.29 -2.10
N GLU A 204 6.69 -23.59 -1.87
CA GLU A 204 5.78 -24.34 -1.00
C GLU A 204 5.84 -23.81 0.45
N LEU A 205 7.04 -23.52 0.97
CA LEU A 205 7.20 -22.93 2.29
C LEU A 205 6.50 -21.56 2.37
N TYR A 206 6.68 -20.70 1.36
CA TYR A 206 5.96 -19.42 1.28
C TYR A 206 4.45 -19.63 1.28
N ASP A 207 3.92 -20.54 0.46
CA ASP A 207 2.48 -20.80 0.37
C ASP A 207 1.90 -21.28 1.71
N VAL A 208 2.62 -22.11 2.47
CA VAL A 208 2.20 -22.53 3.81
C VAL A 208 2.04 -21.32 4.74
N PHE A 209 3.04 -20.45 4.81
CA PHE A 209 2.99 -19.26 5.68
C PHE A 209 1.94 -18.24 5.20
N LYS A 210 1.90 -17.96 3.90
CA LYS A 210 0.89 -17.09 3.26
C LYS A 210 -0.52 -17.54 3.62
N ASN A 211 -0.84 -18.81 3.40
CA ASN A 211 -2.18 -19.34 3.68
C ASN A 211 -2.48 -19.32 5.19
N GLY A 212 -1.48 -19.61 6.03
CA GLY A 212 -1.61 -19.47 7.48
C GLY A 212 -2.02 -18.07 7.89
N ILE A 213 -1.32 -17.04 7.38
CA ILE A 213 -1.60 -15.63 7.66
C ILE A 213 -2.99 -15.23 7.16
N LEU A 214 -3.31 -15.52 5.90
CA LEU A 214 -4.60 -15.15 5.31
C LEU A 214 -5.79 -15.82 6.03
N ASN A 215 -5.59 -16.98 6.64
CA ASN A 215 -6.62 -17.66 7.42
C ASN A 215 -6.85 -17.02 8.80
N LEU A 216 -6.03 -16.06 9.24
CA LEU A 216 -6.25 -15.34 10.50
C LEU A 216 -7.40 -14.33 10.39
N SER A 217 -7.60 -13.72 9.21
CA SER A 217 -8.67 -12.73 9.00
C SER A 217 -8.93 -12.51 7.51
N SER A 218 -10.20 -12.39 7.14
CA SER A 218 -10.61 -12.20 5.73
C SER A 218 -10.25 -10.83 5.14
N ASP A 219 -9.87 -9.87 5.98
CA ASP A 219 -9.51 -8.49 5.62
C ASP A 219 -7.99 -8.26 5.56
N ILE A 220 -7.18 -9.32 5.69
CA ILE A 220 -5.74 -9.23 5.43
C ILE A 220 -5.49 -9.14 3.93
N GLU A 221 -4.71 -8.14 3.53
CA GLU A 221 -4.26 -7.90 2.18
C GLU A 221 -2.76 -8.20 2.03
N ILE A 222 -2.40 -8.66 0.83
CA ILE A 222 -1.01 -8.86 0.41
C ILE A 222 -0.57 -7.64 -0.38
N ASP A 223 0.55 -7.04 0.01
CA ASP A 223 1.14 -5.88 -0.65
C ASP A 223 2.63 -6.12 -0.92
N PRO A 224 2.98 -6.66 -2.11
CA PRO A 224 4.36 -6.85 -2.52
C PRO A 224 5.09 -5.51 -2.65
N LYS A 225 6.16 -5.35 -1.89
CA LYS A 225 7.10 -4.22 -1.97
C LYS A 225 8.36 -4.65 -2.72
N LYS A 226 9.27 -3.72 -3.00
CA LYS A 226 10.51 -4.03 -3.72
C LYS A 226 11.32 -5.20 -3.18
N LEU A 227 11.40 -5.34 -1.86
CA LEU A 227 12.28 -6.33 -1.22
C LEU A 227 11.51 -7.41 -0.46
N TYR A 228 10.26 -7.18 -0.07
CA TYR A 228 9.50 -8.10 0.77
C TYR A 228 8.02 -8.02 0.41
N ILE A 229 7.23 -8.98 0.88
CA ILE A 229 5.78 -9.01 0.75
C ILE A 229 5.18 -8.67 2.10
N ALA A 230 4.43 -7.57 2.18
CA ALA A 230 3.73 -7.16 3.39
C ALA A 230 2.36 -7.83 3.47
N PHE A 231 1.97 -8.25 4.68
CA PHE A 231 0.64 -8.73 5.00
C PHE A 231 0.01 -7.73 5.97
N LYS A 232 -1.04 -7.03 5.53
CA LYS A 232 -1.58 -5.87 6.23
C LYS A 232 -3.10 -5.94 6.37
N LYS A 233 -3.61 -5.39 7.47
CA LYS A 233 -5.03 -4.99 7.58
C LYS A 233 -5.10 -3.48 7.35
N GLN A 234 -5.45 -2.73 8.39
CA GLN A 234 -5.26 -1.28 8.39
C GLN A 234 -3.78 -0.90 8.50
N LYS A 235 -3.00 -1.68 9.25
CA LYS A 235 -1.55 -1.54 9.39
C LYS A 235 -0.87 -2.84 8.99
N ASN A 236 0.42 -2.75 8.68
CA ASN A 236 1.23 -3.93 8.44
C ASN A 236 1.27 -4.85 9.68
N ILE A 237 1.20 -6.16 9.46
CA ILE A 237 1.19 -7.19 10.51
C ILE A 237 2.50 -7.99 10.47
N VAL A 238 2.85 -8.46 9.28
CA VAL A 238 4.08 -9.23 9.05
C VAL A 238 4.60 -8.98 7.64
N ASP A 239 5.92 -8.86 7.53
CA ASP A 239 6.63 -8.82 6.25
C ASP A 239 7.32 -10.16 5.99
N ILE A 240 7.29 -10.65 4.75
CA ILE A 240 8.04 -11.85 4.33
C ILE A 240 9.02 -11.49 3.22
N HIS A 241 10.31 -11.74 3.46
CA HIS A 241 11.37 -11.72 2.46
C HIS A 241 11.76 -13.14 2.07
N ILE A 242 11.54 -13.49 0.80
CA ILE A 242 11.79 -14.83 0.25
C ILE A 242 13.24 -14.96 -0.20
N GLN A 243 14.05 -15.69 0.57
CA GLN A 243 15.45 -15.98 0.23
C GLN A 243 15.58 -17.29 -0.55
N ASN A 244 16.78 -17.63 -1.03
CA ASN A 244 16.96 -18.85 -1.83
C ASN A 244 16.87 -20.15 -1.00
N ARG A 245 16.98 -20.06 0.33
CA ARG A 245 17.02 -21.21 1.24
C ARG A 245 16.13 -21.06 2.47
N SER A 246 15.51 -19.90 2.65
CA SER A 246 14.72 -19.58 3.84
C SER A 246 13.71 -18.48 3.54
N LEU A 247 12.73 -18.33 4.43
CA LEU A 247 11.93 -17.12 4.58
C LEU A 247 12.48 -16.33 5.76
N LYS A 248 12.74 -15.03 5.55
CA LYS A 248 12.89 -14.08 6.66
C LYS A 248 11.57 -13.37 6.84
N MET A 249 11.09 -13.31 8.07
CA MET A 249 9.84 -12.66 8.40
C MET A 249 10.03 -11.67 9.52
N TRP A 250 9.36 -10.52 9.45
CA TRP A 250 9.38 -9.52 10.52
C TRP A 250 7.98 -9.28 11.03
N ILE A 251 7.77 -9.45 12.33
CA ILE A 251 6.48 -9.16 12.97
C ILE A 251 6.46 -7.67 13.29
N ASN A 252 5.48 -6.93 12.78
CA ASN A 252 5.39 -5.47 12.89
C ASN A 252 5.04 -4.99 14.31
N LEU A 253 6.00 -5.12 15.22
CA LEU A 253 5.92 -4.69 16.61
C LEU A 253 7.24 -4.08 17.05
N LYS A 254 7.17 -3.16 18.02
CA LYS A 254 8.35 -2.62 18.68
C LYS A 254 8.91 -3.54 19.76
N LYS A 255 10.21 -3.44 20.00
CA LYS A 255 10.92 -4.15 21.06
C LYS A 255 10.23 -3.98 22.42
N GLY A 256 10.15 -5.06 23.18
CA GLY A 256 9.50 -5.13 24.49
C GLY A 256 8.00 -5.50 24.47
N ILE A 257 7.34 -5.41 23.31
CA ILE A 257 5.91 -5.74 23.18
C ILE A 257 5.67 -7.26 23.07
N LEU A 258 6.50 -7.97 22.32
CA LEU A 258 6.28 -9.39 22.01
C LEU A 258 6.73 -10.27 23.17
N LYS A 259 5.81 -11.04 23.76
CA LYS A 259 6.15 -12.07 24.75
C LYS A 259 6.69 -13.32 24.05
N ASP A 260 8.01 -13.46 23.97
CA ASP A 260 8.69 -14.57 23.28
C ASP A 260 9.26 -15.66 24.18
N GLU A 261 8.35 -16.35 24.87
CA GLU A 261 8.66 -17.45 25.80
C GLU A 261 9.47 -18.60 25.16
N LYS A 262 9.36 -18.79 23.84
CA LYS A 262 10.06 -19.85 23.11
C LYS A 262 11.31 -19.35 22.38
N GLU A 263 11.61 -18.06 22.48
CA GLU A 263 12.78 -17.41 21.86
C GLU A 263 12.95 -17.75 20.37
N ILE A 264 11.84 -17.82 19.63
CA ILE A 264 11.87 -18.15 18.20
C ILE A 264 12.20 -16.93 17.34
N THR A 265 12.11 -15.72 17.90
CA THR A 265 12.42 -14.46 17.22
C THR A 265 13.75 -13.87 17.68
N LYS A 266 14.38 -13.12 16.78
CA LYS A 266 15.58 -12.32 17.07
C LYS A 266 15.20 -10.85 17.09
N ASP A 267 15.69 -10.14 18.11
CA ASP A 267 15.63 -8.67 18.15
C ASP A 267 16.54 -8.07 17.07
N VAL A 268 15.94 -7.27 16.19
CA VAL A 268 16.61 -6.54 15.11
C VAL A 268 16.40 -5.03 15.20
N SER A 269 15.89 -4.49 16.32
CA SER A 269 15.61 -3.05 16.53
C SER A 269 16.79 -2.10 16.28
N ILE A 270 18.02 -2.59 16.40
CA ILE A 270 19.27 -1.84 16.16
C ILE A 270 20.03 -2.32 14.91
N SER A 271 19.51 -3.33 14.22
CA SER A 271 20.13 -3.92 13.03
C SER A 271 19.43 -3.42 11.77
N GLY A 272 20.15 -3.25 10.66
CA GLY A 272 19.51 -2.97 9.39
C GLY A 272 18.68 -4.17 8.91
N HIS A 273 17.38 -3.96 8.66
CA HIS A 273 16.48 -4.95 8.07
C HIS A 273 15.49 -4.29 7.11
N TRP A 274 14.79 -5.10 6.32
CA TRP A 274 13.84 -4.62 5.30
C TRP A 274 12.41 -4.53 5.79
N GLY A 275 12.02 -5.36 6.77
CA GLY A 275 10.68 -5.30 7.36
C GLY A 275 10.47 -4.10 8.29
N ASN A 276 9.24 -3.94 8.77
CA ASN A 276 8.83 -2.78 9.56
C ASN A 276 8.94 -2.99 11.08
N GLY A 277 9.08 -4.23 11.52
CA GLY A 277 9.09 -4.61 12.94
C GLY A 277 10.43 -5.08 13.48
N ASP A 278 10.54 -5.05 14.80
CA ASP A 278 11.80 -5.29 15.54
C ASP A 278 12.05 -6.79 15.80
N TYR A 279 11.14 -7.70 15.44
CA TYR A 279 11.25 -9.14 15.67
C TYR A 279 11.39 -9.90 14.36
N GLU A 280 12.58 -10.46 14.11
CA GLU A 280 12.88 -11.28 12.94
C GLU A 280 12.72 -12.78 13.26
N LEU A 281 12.07 -13.51 12.37
CA LEU A 281 12.04 -14.97 12.34
C LEU A 281 12.68 -15.45 11.03
N SER A 282 13.60 -16.42 11.12
CA SER A 282 14.16 -17.10 9.95
C SER A 282 13.65 -18.53 9.90
N VAL A 283 13.01 -18.90 8.79
CA VAL A 283 12.39 -20.22 8.61
C VAL A 283 13.03 -20.91 7.42
N GLU A 284 13.66 -22.05 7.67
CA GLU A 284 14.15 -22.96 6.62
C GLU A 284 13.15 -24.10 6.42
N LYS A 285 13.22 -24.78 5.26
CA LYS A 285 12.33 -25.91 5.00
C LYS A 285 12.46 -27.03 6.05
N SER A 286 13.68 -27.29 6.52
CA SER A 286 14.00 -28.32 7.53
C SER A 286 13.31 -28.08 8.88
N THR A 287 13.07 -26.82 9.25
CA THR A 287 12.48 -26.39 10.53
C THR A 287 11.07 -25.83 10.40
N GLY A 288 10.60 -25.64 9.17
CA GLY A 288 9.40 -24.88 8.83
C GLY A 288 8.13 -25.36 9.50
N VAL A 289 7.89 -26.68 9.55
CA VAL A 289 6.67 -27.24 10.15
C VAL A 289 6.63 -27.02 11.67
N GLN A 290 7.77 -27.18 12.35
CA GLN A 290 7.85 -27.03 13.81
C GLN A 290 7.68 -25.56 14.23
N ILE A 291 8.27 -24.64 13.47
CA ILE A 291 8.21 -23.20 13.72
C ILE A 291 6.82 -22.65 13.34
N TYR A 292 6.21 -23.15 12.26
CA TYR A 292 4.94 -22.65 11.73
C TYR A 292 3.83 -22.58 12.77
N PHE A 293 3.55 -23.67 13.50
CA PHE A 293 2.45 -23.67 14.47
C PHE A 293 2.69 -22.73 15.64
N GLN A 294 3.93 -22.64 16.12
CA GLN A 294 4.29 -21.77 17.23
C GLN A 294 4.17 -20.30 16.81
N TRP A 295 4.66 -19.99 15.61
CA TRP A 295 4.59 -18.67 15.04
C TRP A 295 3.16 -18.23 14.73
N LEU A 296 2.35 -19.09 14.10
CA LEU A 296 0.97 -18.76 13.74
C LEU A 296 0.10 -18.54 14.98
N SER A 297 0.27 -19.36 16.02
CA SER A 297 -0.42 -19.17 17.30
C SER A 297 -0.16 -17.79 17.89
N LYS A 298 1.07 -17.30 17.72
CA LYS A 298 1.51 -16.02 18.26
C LYS A 298 1.06 -14.85 17.42
N LEU A 299 1.11 -14.98 16.09
CA LEU A 299 0.51 -13.97 15.21
C LEU A 299 -0.99 -13.85 15.48
N LYS A 300 -1.67 -14.98 15.72
CA LYS A 300 -3.09 -15.00 16.09
C LYS A 300 -3.38 -14.28 17.40
N SER A 301 -2.59 -14.50 18.45
CA SER A 301 -2.80 -13.80 19.73
C SER A 301 -2.62 -12.29 19.58
N LEU A 302 -1.62 -11.86 18.82
CA LEU A 302 -1.39 -10.46 18.52
C LEU A 302 -2.56 -9.82 17.77
N MET A 303 -3.14 -10.53 16.79
CA MET A 303 -4.29 -10.02 16.05
C MET A 303 -5.56 -9.86 16.90
N ILE A 304 -5.71 -10.67 17.95
CA ILE A 304 -6.81 -10.52 18.93
C ILE A 304 -6.59 -9.24 19.76
N ASP A 305 -5.38 -9.03 20.26
CA ASP A 305 -5.05 -7.84 21.06
C ASP A 305 -5.10 -6.53 20.24
N ILE A 306 -4.85 -6.61 18.93
CA ILE A 306 -5.00 -5.48 17.98
C ILE A 306 -6.47 -5.11 17.79
N HIS A 307 -7.40 -6.09 17.78
CA HIS A 307 -8.84 -5.81 17.71
C HIS A 307 -9.38 -5.11 18.97
N GLU A 308 -8.71 -5.27 20.12
CA GLU A 308 -9.06 -4.58 21.37
C GLU A 308 -8.34 -3.23 21.56
N GLY A 309 -7.53 -2.78 20.59
CA GLY A 309 -6.94 -1.43 20.57
C GLY A 309 -5.71 -1.23 21.47
N PHE A 310 -5.09 -2.30 21.96
CA PHE A 310 -4.09 -2.20 23.03
C PHE A 310 -2.62 -1.99 22.58
N ILE A 311 -2.29 -2.11 21.29
CA ILE A 311 -0.87 -2.32 20.90
C ILE A 311 -0.27 -1.26 19.96
N PHE A 312 -1.07 -0.32 19.42
CA PHE A 312 -0.55 0.70 18.48
C PHE A 312 -0.75 2.16 18.96
N GLN A 313 -0.52 2.43 20.24
CA GLN A 313 -0.18 3.78 20.72
C GLN A 313 1.33 3.94 20.84
#